data_AF-A0A7K1KQK0-F1
#
_entry.id   AF-A0A7K1KQK0-F1
#
_cell.length_a   1.000
_cell.length_b   1.000
_cell.length_c   1.000
_cell.angle_alpha   90.00
_cell.angle_beta   90.00
_cell.angle_gamma   90.00
#
_symmetry.space_group_name_H-M   'P 1'
#
loop_
_entity.id
_entity.type
_entity.pdbx_description
1 polymer ?
#
loop_
_entity_poly.entity_id
_entity_poly.type
_entity_poly.pdbx_seq_one_letter_code
_entity_poly.pdbx_strand_id
1 'polypeptide(L)'
;MLENVLLLGALVFLAEVAVLTLGTVRTMVTVLGESRAAFCLGCLEMTLWVFGTSAVMLKVGDEPVLGLCYALGFACGNVVGIWAEKKLALGNVVVRIISAWRGAEIAQALRAAGFGITTVAGEGSAGPVTVQFVVCKRKDMKLVLSAARAADPEFFYTFEVAAGASDVYSPSGSRVSRVLGPLRRLVPQW
;
A
#
# COMPACT_ATOMS: atom_id res chain seq x y z
N MET A 1 -41.74 -11.84 -2.31
CA MET A 1 -40.70 -12.77 -1.80
C MET A 1 -39.39 -12.60 -2.58
N LEU A 2 -39.41 -12.66 -3.91
CA LEU A 2 -38.21 -12.51 -4.76
C LEU A 2 -37.47 -11.16 -4.57
N GLU A 3 -38.19 -10.05 -4.47
CA GLU A 3 -37.58 -8.72 -4.25
C GLU A 3 -36.79 -8.64 -2.93
N ASN A 4 -37.30 -9.29 -1.87
CA ASN A 4 -36.61 -9.32 -0.57
C ASN A 4 -35.33 -10.15 -0.64
N VAL A 5 -35.32 -11.23 -1.43
CA VAL A 5 -34.14 -12.08 -1.64
C VAL A 5 -33.08 -11.33 -2.45
N LEU A 6 -33.47 -10.62 -3.50
CA LEU A 6 -32.55 -9.81 -4.31
C LEU A 6 -31.96 -8.63 -3.52
N LEU A 7 -32.77 -7.93 -2.73
CA LEU A 7 -32.30 -6.86 -1.85
C LEU A 7 -31.32 -7.39 -0.81
N LEU A 8 -31.64 -8.52 -0.18
CA LEU A 8 -30.75 -9.18 0.78
C LEU A 8 -29.45 -9.63 0.12
N GLY A 9 -29.52 -10.22 -1.07
CA GLY A 9 -28.35 -10.63 -1.86
C GLY A 9 -27.45 -9.45 -2.21
N ALA A 10 -28.03 -8.30 -2.59
CA ALA A 10 -27.27 -7.08 -2.84
C ALA A 10 -26.58 -6.54 -1.58
N LEU A 11 -27.26 -6.57 -0.43
CA LEU A 11 -26.67 -6.17 0.86
C LEU A 11 -25.52 -7.09 1.26
N VAL A 12 -25.70 -8.40 1.11
CA VAL A 12 -24.65 -9.40 1.36
C VAL A 12 -23.45 -9.17 0.45
N PHE A 13 -23.69 -8.94 -0.84
CA PHE A 13 -22.64 -8.63 -1.80
C PHE A 13 -21.84 -7.39 -1.37
N LEU A 14 -22.51 -6.29 -1.03
CA LEU A 14 -21.85 -5.05 -0.61
C LEU A 14 -21.11 -5.21 0.73
N ALA A 15 -21.68 -5.96 1.67
CA ALA A 15 -21.05 -6.25 2.95
C ALA A 15 -19.76 -7.05 2.74
N GLU A 16 -19.77 -8.11 1.94
CA GLU A 16 -18.58 -8.90 1.63
C GLU A 16 -17.52 -8.08 0.89
N VAL A 17 -17.93 -7.23 -0.06
CA VAL A 17 -16.99 -6.30 -0.72
C VAL A 17 -16.28 -5.41 0.31
N ALA A 18 -17.02 -4.86 1.27
CA ALA A 18 -16.47 -4.01 2.32
C ALA A 18 -15.54 -4.79 3.27
N VAL A 19 -15.94 -5.98 3.72
CA VAL A 19 -15.15 -6.85 4.60
C VAL A 19 -13.82 -7.21 3.95
N LEU A 20 -13.83 -7.66 2.69
CA LEU A 20 -12.60 -8.06 1.99
C LEU A 20 -11.70 -6.86 1.68
N THR A 21 -12.28 -5.70 1.37
CA THR A 21 -11.53 -4.46 1.21
C THR A 21 -10.82 -4.08 2.52
N LEU A 22 -11.52 -4.16 3.67
CA LEU A 22 -10.94 -3.92 4.99
C LEU A 22 -9.84 -4.92 5.33
N GLY A 23 -10.05 -6.22 5.04
CA GLY A 23 -9.05 -7.26 5.27
C GLY A 23 -7.78 -7.06 4.43
N THR A 24 -7.93 -6.54 3.20
CA THR A 24 -6.78 -6.17 2.36
C THR A 24 -6.00 -5.01 2.99
N VAL A 25 -6.69 -3.96 3.43
CA VAL A 25 -6.05 -2.82 4.11
C VAL A 25 -5.37 -3.25 5.41
N ARG A 26 -6.02 -4.09 6.21
CA ARG A 26 -5.45 -4.68 7.43
C ARG A 26 -4.17 -5.44 7.11
N THR A 27 -4.20 -6.33 6.12
CA THR A 27 -3.03 -7.12 5.72
C THR A 27 -1.88 -6.21 5.32
N MET A 28 -2.15 -5.12 4.58
CA MET A 28 -1.13 -4.15 4.22
C MET A 28 -0.52 -3.45 5.44
N VAL A 29 -1.33 -2.96 6.39
CA VAL A 29 -0.77 -2.32 7.60
C VAL A 29 0.00 -3.31 8.49
N THR A 30 -0.38 -4.59 8.50
CA THR A 30 0.39 -5.66 9.16
C THR A 30 1.77 -5.83 8.53
N VAL A 31 1.83 -5.88 7.19
CA VAL A 31 3.11 -5.96 6.45
C VAL A 31 3.98 -4.71 6.68
N LEU A 32 3.36 -3.55 6.90
CA LEU A 32 4.06 -2.32 7.28
C LEU A 32 4.45 -2.24 8.78
N GLY A 33 4.18 -3.28 9.57
CA GLY A 33 4.52 -3.31 11.00
C GLY A 33 3.64 -2.43 11.91
N GLU A 34 2.52 -1.89 11.42
CA GLU A 34 1.65 -0.99 12.17
C GLU A 34 0.63 -1.77 13.03
N SER A 35 1.11 -2.38 14.13
CA SER A 35 0.34 -3.34 14.94
C SER A 35 -0.98 -2.80 15.50
N ARG A 36 -1.04 -1.52 15.87
CA ARG A 36 -2.27 -0.91 16.42
C ARG A 36 -3.37 -0.79 15.37
N ALA A 37 -3.02 -0.34 14.17
CA ALA A 37 -3.97 -0.26 13.07
C ALA A 37 -4.43 -1.66 12.65
N ALA A 38 -3.50 -2.62 12.60
CA ALA A 38 -3.82 -4.02 12.31
C ALA A 38 -4.81 -4.62 13.31
N PHE A 39 -4.63 -4.37 14.61
CA PHE A 39 -5.54 -4.83 15.66
C PHE A 39 -6.94 -4.24 15.51
N CYS A 40 -7.07 -2.91 15.42
CA CYS A 40 -8.39 -2.27 15.31
C CYS A 40 -9.13 -2.68 14.03
N LEU A 41 -8.42 -2.74 12.89
CA LEU A 41 -9.01 -3.19 11.63
C LEU A 41 -9.42 -4.66 11.70
N GLY A 42 -8.64 -5.52 12.36
CA GLY A 42 -8.97 -6.93 12.55
C GLY A 42 -10.22 -7.13 13.40
N CYS A 43 -10.38 -6.37 14.48
CA CYS A 43 -11.60 -6.41 15.29
C CYS A 43 -12.83 -5.97 14.49
N LEU A 44 -12.73 -4.88 13.72
CA LEU A 44 -13.83 -4.37 12.89
C LEU A 44 -14.19 -5.35 11.76
N GLU A 45 -13.20 -5.87 11.05
CA GLU A 45 -13.38 -6.85 9.97
C GLU A 45 -14.08 -8.11 10.47
N MET A 46 -13.59 -8.71 11.57
CA MET A 46 -14.19 -9.93 12.12
C MET A 46 -15.61 -9.71 12.65
N THR A 47 -15.90 -8.53 13.20
CA THR A 47 -17.25 -8.18 13.63
C THR A 47 -18.20 -8.16 12.43
N LEU A 48 -17.82 -7.45 11.35
CA LEU A 48 -18.62 -7.38 10.13
C LEU A 48 -18.78 -8.76 9.47
N TRP A 49 -17.72 -9.56 9.43
CA TRP A 49 -17.74 -10.89 8.85
C TRP A 49 -18.71 -11.84 9.57
N VAL A 50 -18.72 -11.83 10.91
CA VAL A 50 -19.66 -12.66 11.71
C VAL A 50 -21.11 -12.26 11.43
N PHE A 51 -21.42 -10.96 11.40
CA PHE A 51 -22.77 -10.49 11.09
C PHE A 51 -23.19 -10.78 9.64
N GLY A 52 -22.29 -10.61 8.66
CA GLY A 52 -22.56 -10.90 7.26
C GLY A 52 -22.77 -12.39 6.99
N THR A 53 -21.86 -13.23 7.48
CA THR A 53 -21.89 -14.68 7.26
C THR A 53 -23.10 -15.33 7.94
N SER A 54 -23.42 -14.94 9.17
CA SER A 54 -24.59 -15.49 9.89
C SER A 54 -25.91 -15.22 9.17
N ALA A 55 -26.05 -14.09 8.48
CA ALA A 55 -27.23 -13.74 7.69
C ALA A 55 -27.44 -14.65 6.46
N VAL A 56 -26.35 -15.16 5.87
CA VAL A 56 -26.38 -16.04 4.68
C VAL A 56 -26.49 -17.50 5.07
N MET A 57 -25.74 -17.94 6.08
CA MET A 57 -25.65 -19.34 6.50
C MET A 57 -27.04 -19.95 6.80
N LEU A 58 -27.94 -19.15 7.38
CA LEU A 58 -29.30 -19.59 7.74
C LEU A 58 -30.25 -19.71 6.54
N LYS A 59 -29.94 -19.10 5.39
CA LYS A 59 -30.86 -18.98 4.24
C LYS A 59 -30.33 -19.58 2.94
N VAL A 60 -29.04 -19.90 2.87
CA VAL A 60 -28.38 -20.39 1.65
C VAL A 60 -28.91 -21.74 1.17
N GLY A 61 -29.43 -22.57 2.08
CA GLY A 61 -30.03 -23.87 1.73
C GLY A 61 -31.33 -23.74 0.94
N ASP A 62 -32.14 -22.74 1.26
CA ASP A 62 -33.42 -22.47 0.59
C ASP A 62 -33.25 -21.53 -0.62
N GLU A 63 -32.29 -20.60 -0.55
CA GLU A 63 -32.08 -19.54 -1.54
C GLU A 63 -30.62 -19.52 -2.03
N PRO A 64 -30.25 -20.37 -3.00
CA PRO A 64 -28.86 -20.51 -3.47
C PRO A 64 -28.30 -19.23 -4.11
N VAL A 65 -29.18 -18.32 -4.56
CA VAL A 65 -28.80 -16.99 -5.09
C VAL A 65 -28.00 -16.19 -4.06
N LEU A 66 -28.32 -16.31 -2.76
CA LEU A 66 -27.57 -15.63 -1.70
C LEU A 66 -26.12 -16.11 -1.62
N GLY A 67 -25.88 -17.41 -1.82
CA GLY A 67 -24.53 -17.97 -1.88
C GLY A 67 -23.73 -17.44 -3.08
N LEU A 68 -24.39 -17.27 -4.23
CA LEU A 68 -23.77 -16.68 -5.42
C LEU A 68 -23.43 -15.20 -5.20
N CYS A 69 -24.34 -14.42 -4.61
CA CYS A 69 -24.08 -13.03 -4.23
C CYS A 69 -22.91 -12.90 -3.23
N TYR A 70 -22.84 -13.80 -2.25
CA TYR A 70 -21.73 -13.86 -1.29
C TYR A 70 -20.40 -14.14 -1.99
N ALA A 71 -20.34 -15.17 -2.84
CA ALA A 71 -19.12 -15.53 -3.58
C ALA A 71 -18.66 -14.41 -4.54
N LEU A 72 -19.60 -13.76 -5.23
CA LEU A 72 -19.30 -12.60 -6.09
C LEU A 72 -18.84 -11.39 -5.27
N GLY A 73 -19.44 -11.16 -4.11
CA GLY A 73 -19.06 -10.10 -3.18
C GLY A 73 -17.62 -10.29 -2.71
N PHE A 74 -17.26 -11.51 -2.32
CA PHE A 74 -15.90 -11.90 -1.96
C PHE A 74 -14.91 -11.64 -3.10
N ALA A 75 -15.22 -12.11 -4.32
CA ALA A 75 -14.33 -11.95 -5.48
C ALA A 75 -14.14 -10.46 -5.86
N CYS A 76 -15.24 -9.69 -5.90
CA CYS A 76 -15.20 -8.25 -6.18
C CYS A 76 -14.46 -7.48 -5.08
N GLY A 77 -14.67 -7.85 -3.81
CA GLY A 77 -14.00 -7.27 -2.65
C GLY A 77 -12.49 -7.35 -2.73
N ASN A 78 -11.93 -8.45 -3.26
CA ASN A 78 -10.48 -8.56 -3.50
C ASN A 78 -9.99 -7.53 -4.53
N VAL A 79 -10.71 -7.35 -5.63
CA VAL A 79 -10.36 -6.36 -6.66
C VAL A 79 -10.43 -4.93 -6.11
N VAL A 80 -11.51 -4.62 -5.38
CA VAL A 80 -11.68 -3.31 -4.73
C VAL A 80 -10.62 -3.08 -3.64
N GLY A 81 -10.28 -4.11 -2.88
CA GLY A 81 -9.20 -4.12 -1.90
C GLY A 81 -7.86 -3.76 -2.51
N ILE A 82 -7.48 -4.40 -3.62
CA ILE A 82 -6.24 -4.10 -4.36
C ILE A 82 -6.25 -2.65 -4.86
N TRP A 83 -7.40 -2.16 -5.34
CA TRP A 83 -7.50 -0.76 -5.77
C TRP A 83 -7.38 0.23 -4.61
N ALA A 84 -8.00 -0.08 -3.47
CA ALA A 84 -7.89 0.70 -2.24
C ALA A 84 -6.45 0.75 -1.74
N GLU A 85 -5.75 -0.38 -1.71
CA GLU A 85 -4.33 -0.48 -1.33
C GLU A 85 -3.44 0.40 -2.22
N LYS A 86 -3.62 0.31 -3.54
CA LYS A 86 -2.89 1.15 -4.52
C LYS A 86 -3.15 2.64 -4.30
N LYS A 87 -4.39 3.03 -3.97
CA LYS A 87 -4.79 4.42 -3.75
C LYS A 87 -4.26 4.98 -2.43
N LEU A 88 -4.21 4.16 -1.39
CA LEU A 88 -3.71 4.54 -0.07
C LEU A 88 -2.21 4.86 -0.11
N ALA A 89 -1.44 4.17 -0.97
CA ALA A 89 -0.01 4.41 -1.19
C ALA A 89 0.77 4.61 0.13
N LEU A 90 0.42 3.81 1.14
CA LEU A 90 1.00 3.88 2.47
C LEU A 90 2.37 3.19 2.48
N GLY A 91 3.15 3.54 3.50
CA GLY A 91 4.49 2.99 3.71
C GLY A 91 5.60 3.77 3.02
N ASN A 92 6.81 3.29 3.27
CA ASN A 92 8.04 3.79 2.69
C ASN A 92 8.53 2.81 1.62
N VAL A 93 9.25 3.34 0.64
CA VAL A 93 9.91 2.55 -0.39
C VAL A 93 11.37 2.96 -0.47
N VAL A 94 12.23 1.98 -0.74
CA VAL A 94 13.60 2.23 -1.18
C VAL A 94 13.59 2.20 -2.69
N VAL A 95 13.87 3.33 -3.32
CA VAL A 95 14.06 3.45 -4.76
C VAL A 95 15.54 3.36 -5.04
N ARG A 96 15.92 2.40 -5.89
CA ARG A 96 17.29 2.22 -6.40
C ARG A 96 17.33 2.74 -7.82
N ILE A 97 18.10 3.80 -8.04
CA ILE A 97 18.29 4.42 -9.35
C ILE A 97 19.69 4.09 -9.84
N ILE A 98 19.79 3.48 -11.01
CA ILE A 98 21.04 3.07 -11.64
C ILE A 98 21.23 3.91 -12.91
N SER A 99 22.33 4.66 -12.97
CA SER A 99 22.71 5.48 -14.11
C SER A 99 24.17 5.23 -14.46
N ALA A 100 24.47 5.11 -15.76
CA ALA A 100 25.83 4.89 -16.24
C ALA A 100 26.67 6.18 -16.28
N TRP A 101 26.05 7.33 -16.55
CA TRP A 101 26.80 8.57 -16.85
C TRP A 101 26.40 9.76 -15.96
N ARG A 102 25.13 9.81 -15.53
CA ARG A 102 24.50 11.03 -14.97
C ARG A 102 24.14 10.90 -13.49
N GLY A 103 24.82 9.99 -12.79
CA GLY A 103 24.57 9.70 -11.38
C GLY A 103 24.71 10.92 -10.47
N ALA A 104 25.69 11.78 -10.73
CA ALA A 104 25.93 13.00 -9.96
C ALA A 104 24.80 14.03 -10.14
N GLU A 105 24.32 14.23 -11.38
CA GLU A 105 23.22 15.15 -11.66
C GLU A 105 21.90 14.70 -11.02
N ILE A 106 21.61 13.38 -11.06
CA ILE A 106 20.45 12.80 -10.37
C ILE A 106 20.53 13.09 -8.87
N ALA A 107 21.70 12.85 -8.25
CA ALA A 107 21.89 13.09 -6.82
C ALA A 107 21.72 14.56 -6.45
N GLN A 108 22.22 15.48 -7.28
CA GLN A 108 22.07 16.92 -7.06
C GLN A 108 20.60 17.35 -7.19
N ALA A 109 19.90 16.88 -8.24
CA ALA A 109 18.48 17.19 -8.46
C ALA A 109 17.60 16.71 -7.30
N LEU A 110 17.85 15.50 -6.80
CA LEU A 110 17.08 14.93 -5.69
C LEU A 110 17.38 15.60 -4.35
N ARG A 111 18.63 15.97 -4.06
CA ARG A 111 18.97 16.77 -2.88
C ARG A 111 18.33 18.16 -2.93
N ALA A 112 18.35 18.81 -4.09
CA ALA A 112 17.68 20.10 -4.28
C ALA A 112 16.16 20.01 -4.09
N ALA A 113 15.56 18.86 -4.45
CA ALA A 113 14.15 18.57 -4.18
C ALA A 113 13.85 18.18 -2.72
N GLY A 114 14.87 18.11 -1.84
CA GLY A 114 14.71 17.80 -0.42
C GLY A 114 14.64 16.31 -0.07
N PHE A 115 15.06 15.42 -0.98
CA PHE A 115 15.16 13.98 -0.71
C PHE A 115 16.55 13.60 -0.18
N GLY A 116 16.55 12.65 0.77
CA GLY A 116 17.78 11.96 1.17
C GLY A 116 18.21 10.97 0.08
N ILE A 117 19.48 11.05 -0.34
CA ILE A 117 20.05 10.15 -1.34
C ILE A 117 21.45 9.71 -0.95
N THR A 118 21.70 8.41 -1.08
CA THR A 118 23.01 7.80 -0.89
C THR A 118 23.50 7.26 -2.23
N THR A 119 24.74 7.59 -2.58
CA THR A 119 25.34 7.23 -3.87
C THR A 119 26.45 6.21 -3.67
N VAL A 120 26.44 5.13 -4.44
CA VAL A 120 27.41 4.04 -4.40
C VAL A 120 27.93 3.78 -5.82
N ALA A 121 29.25 3.66 -5.96
CA ALA A 121 29.86 3.24 -7.22
C ALA A 121 29.63 1.73 -7.44
N GLY A 122 29.31 1.33 -8.66
CA GLY A 122 29.11 -0.06 -9.04
C GLY A 122 29.56 -0.35 -10.46
N GLU A 123 29.39 -1.60 -10.87
CA GLU A 123 29.74 -2.08 -12.21
C GLU A 123 28.55 -2.83 -12.80
N GLY A 124 28.11 -2.41 -13.99
CA GLY A 124 27.07 -3.05 -14.77
C GLY A 124 27.68 -3.85 -15.93
N SER A 125 26.82 -4.54 -16.68
CA SER A 125 27.25 -5.35 -17.84
C SER A 125 27.94 -4.53 -18.95
N ALA A 126 27.65 -3.23 -19.02
CA ALA A 126 28.23 -2.30 -20.00
C ALA A 126 29.36 -1.42 -19.41
N GLY A 127 29.80 -1.67 -18.17
CA GLY A 127 30.86 -0.93 -17.50
C GLY A 127 30.42 -0.20 -16.23
N PRO A 128 31.19 0.81 -15.77
CA PRO A 128 30.93 1.51 -14.50
C PRO A 128 29.56 2.16 -14.46
N VAL A 129 28.87 2.04 -13.32
CA VAL A 129 27.57 2.66 -13.07
C VAL A 129 27.54 3.28 -11.68
N THR A 130 26.58 4.17 -11.46
CA THR A 130 26.27 4.74 -10.16
C THR A 130 24.93 4.19 -9.68
N VAL A 131 24.92 3.54 -8.52
CA VAL A 131 23.71 3.07 -7.84
C VAL A 131 23.34 4.06 -6.75
N GLN A 132 22.11 4.56 -6.78
CA GLN A 132 21.63 5.58 -5.87
C GLN A 132 20.41 5.08 -5.11
N PHE A 133 20.48 5.17 -3.79
CA PHE A 133 19.41 4.74 -2.89
C PHE A 133 18.66 5.97 -2.39
N VAL A 134 17.34 5.97 -2.58
CA VAL A 134 16.43 7.01 -2.09
C VAL A 134 15.36 6.33 -1.25
N VAL A 135 15.31 6.66 0.04
CA VAL A 135 14.18 6.23 0.89
C VAL A 135 13.14 7.34 0.88
N CYS A 136 11.95 7.05 0.38
CA CYS A 136 10.86 8.02 0.32
C CYS A 136 9.51 7.38 0.66
N LYS A 137 8.48 8.20 0.88
CA LYS A 137 7.11 7.68 0.99
C LYS A 137 6.68 7.14 -0.36
N ARG A 138 5.89 6.06 -0.39
CA ARG A 138 5.41 5.44 -1.65
C ARG A 138 4.67 6.46 -2.55
N LYS A 139 3.91 7.38 -1.95
CA LYS A 139 3.24 8.48 -2.67
C LYS A 139 4.20 9.51 -3.32
N ASP A 140 5.40 9.70 -2.76
CA ASP A 140 6.37 10.70 -3.22
C ASP A 140 7.32 10.10 -4.29
N MET A 141 7.27 8.78 -4.52
CA MET A 141 8.08 8.08 -5.52
C MET A 141 7.93 8.67 -6.92
N LYS A 142 6.72 9.12 -7.30
CA LYS A 142 6.50 9.80 -8.59
C LYS A 142 7.34 11.08 -8.72
N LEU A 143 7.46 11.84 -7.63
CA LEU A 143 8.26 13.06 -7.60
C LEU A 143 9.76 12.72 -7.73
N VAL A 144 10.24 11.71 -6.99
CA VAL A 144 11.61 11.20 -7.09
C VAL A 144 11.94 10.81 -8.53
N LEU A 145 11.11 9.96 -9.14
CA LEU A 145 11.34 9.51 -10.51
C LEU A 145 11.27 10.64 -11.53
N SER A 146 10.36 11.61 -11.35
CA SER A 146 10.27 12.77 -12.25
C SER A 146 11.51 13.66 -12.19
N ALA A 147 12.03 13.93 -10.99
CA ALA A 147 13.25 14.71 -10.80
C ALA A 147 14.48 13.98 -11.35
N ALA A 148 14.57 12.66 -11.11
CA ALA A 148 15.61 11.83 -11.70
C ALA A 148 15.52 11.78 -13.23
N ARG A 149 14.32 11.75 -13.82
CA ARG A 149 14.15 11.64 -15.29
C ARG A 149 14.50 12.92 -16.02
N ALA A 150 14.28 14.06 -15.36
CA ALA A 150 14.73 15.36 -15.86
C ALA A 150 16.26 15.44 -15.90
N ALA A 151 16.94 14.80 -14.94
CA ALA A 151 18.40 14.71 -14.92
C ALA A 151 18.94 13.64 -15.88
N ASP A 152 18.33 12.45 -15.94
CA ASP A 152 18.76 11.36 -16.82
C ASP A 152 17.55 10.68 -17.48
N PRO A 153 17.31 10.90 -18.78
CA PRO A 153 16.22 10.24 -19.48
C PRO A 153 16.39 8.72 -19.61
N GLU A 154 17.57 8.14 -19.38
CA GLU A 154 17.86 6.73 -19.65
C GLU A 154 18.12 5.88 -18.39
N PHE A 155 17.99 6.46 -17.18
CA PHE A 155 18.23 5.70 -15.95
C PHE A 155 17.30 4.48 -15.84
N PHE A 156 17.83 3.43 -15.22
CA PHE A 156 17.08 2.26 -14.80
C PHE A 156 16.76 2.35 -13.31
N TYR A 157 15.58 1.89 -12.89
CA TYR A 157 15.25 1.87 -11.47
C TYR A 157 14.52 0.62 -11.04
N THR A 158 14.68 0.32 -9.76
CA THR A 158 13.88 -0.67 -9.04
C THR A 158 13.40 -0.04 -7.75
N PHE A 159 12.34 -0.59 -7.17
CA PHE A 159 11.87 -0.15 -5.86
C PHE A 159 11.43 -1.35 -5.05
N GLU A 160 11.57 -1.22 -3.74
CA GLU A 160 11.18 -2.23 -2.77
C GLU A 160 10.47 -1.56 -1.60
N VAL A 161 9.51 -2.26 -1.00
CA VAL A 161 8.77 -1.75 0.16
C VAL A 161 9.66 -1.87 1.38
N ALA A 162 9.87 -0.76 2.09
CA ALA A 162 10.60 -0.75 3.34
C ALA A 162 9.62 -1.04 4.49
N ALA A 163 9.83 -2.15 5.20
CA ALA A 163 9.06 -2.52 6.38
C ALA A 163 9.25 -1.51 7.53
N GLY A 164 10.46 -0.93 7.65
CA GLY A 164 10.81 0.07 8.66
C GLY A 164 11.90 1.02 8.18
N ALA A 165 11.99 2.18 8.81
CA ALA A 165 13.06 3.15 8.60
C ALA A 165 13.14 4.08 9.81
N SER A 166 14.35 4.31 10.33
CA SER A 166 14.59 5.19 11.48
C SER A 166 14.17 6.64 11.20
N ASP A 167 14.54 7.17 10.03
CA ASP A 167 14.12 8.47 9.54
C ASP A 167 13.98 8.48 8.01
N VAL A 168 13.06 9.30 7.50
CA VAL A 168 12.80 9.43 6.06
C VAL A 168 12.71 10.91 5.70
N TYR A 169 13.78 11.41 5.07
CA TYR A 169 13.82 12.74 4.48
C TYR A 169 12.89 12.80 3.26
N SER A 170 11.73 13.43 3.42
CA SER A 170 10.82 13.76 2.31
C SER A 170 10.33 15.21 2.43
N PRO A 171 10.31 15.97 1.31
CA PRO A 171 9.78 17.34 1.26
C PRO A 171 8.27 17.39 1.53
N SER A 172 7.54 16.27 1.36
CA SER A 172 6.11 16.19 1.65
C SER A 172 5.88 15.79 3.11
N GLY A 173 5.64 16.80 3.96
CA GLY A 173 5.09 16.58 5.29
C GLY A 173 3.80 15.78 5.17
N SER A 174 3.74 14.54 5.68
CA SER A 174 2.48 13.80 5.60
C SER A 174 1.56 14.23 6.75
N ARG A 175 0.35 14.65 6.39
CA ARG A 175 -0.72 14.95 7.34
C ARG A 175 -0.99 13.74 8.26
N VAL A 176 -0.78 12.53 7.74
CA VAL A 176 -0.89 11.25 8.46
C VAL A 176 0.28 10.99 9.42
N SER A 177 1.53 11.36 9.09
CA SER A 177 2.64 11.21 10.06
C SER A 177 2.54 12.18 11.23
N ARG A 178 1.77 13.26 11.07
CA ARG A 178 1.49 14.20 12.17
C ARG A 178 0.48 13.62 13.16
N VAL A 179 -0.47 12.81 12.69
CA VAL A 179 -1.48 12.13 13.52
C VAL A 179 -0.94 10.83 14.12
N LEU A 180 -0.16 10.05 13.37
CA LEU A 180 0.43 8.79 13.83
C LEU A 180 1.85 8.92 14.41
N GLY A 181 2.46 10.11 14.34
CA GLY A 181 3.82 10.39 14.83
C GLY A 181 4.07 10.08 16.31
N PRO A 182 3.15 10.41 17.24
CA PRO A 182 3.30 10.02 18.65
C PRO A 182 3.13 8.50 18.84
N LEU A 183 2.35 7.84 17.97
CA LEU A 183 2.02 6.42 18.08
C LEU A 183 3.15 5.51 17.57
N ARG A 184 3.95 6.00 16.61
CA ARG A 184 5.15 5.32 16.08
C ARG A 184 6.32 5.22 17.06
N ARG A 185 6.32 6.00 18.15
CA ARG A 185 7.36 5.96 19.21
C ARG A 185 7.18 4.82 20.21
N LEU A 186 6.01 4.17 20.22
CA LEU A 186 5.65 3.15 21.21
C LEU A 186 5.80 1.71 20.70
N VAL A 187 6.15 1.54 19.42
CA VAL A 187 6.35 0.22 18.81
C VAL A 187 7.81 0.14 18.37
N PRO A 188 8.60 -0.79 18.92
CA PRO A 188 9.98 -1.02 18.49
C PRO A 188 10.01 -1.35 16.99
N GLN A 189 10.79 -0.61 16.21
CA GLN A 189 11.09 -0.97 14.82
C GLN A 189 12.31 -1.87 14.84
N TRP A 190 12.09 -3.18 14.99
CA TRP A 190 13.08 -4.23 14.73
C TRP A 190 12.76 -4.87 13.39
#